data_AF-A0A938EUU5-F1
#
_entry.id   AF-A0A938EUU5-F1
#
_cell.length_a   1.000
_cell.length_b   1.000
_cell.length_c   1.000
_cell.angle_alpha   90.00
_cell.angle_beta   90.00
_cell.angle_gamma   90.00
#
_symmetry.space_group_name_H-M   'P 1'
#
loop_
_entity.id
_entity.type
_entity.pdbx_description
1 polymer ?
#
loop_
_entity_poly.entity_id
_entity_poly.type
_entity_poly.pdbx_seq_one_letter_code
_entity_poly.pdbx_strand_id
1 'polypeptide(L)'
;SFICVNTSKVAEEEVKYTVDSNGNIKELSKKVVNALGEAVGINFVAGRDKSALVRRLEEVADNDYFERGIEISIEKDKASFIPVDISDLFAVEVDFPEDLERANESVK
;
A
#
# COMPACT_ATOMS: atom_id res chain seq x y z
N SER A 1 -6.59 -6.15 -8.99
CA SER A 1 -6.75 -5.60 -7.63
C SER A 1 -6.31 -4.14 -7.63
N PHE A 2 -6.57 -3.37 -6.58
CA PHE A 2 -6.05 -2.00 -6.45
C PHE A 2 -5.65 -1.67 -5.02
N ILE A 3 -4.75 -0.69 -4.90
CA ILE A 3 -4.29 -0.11 -3.64
C ILE A 3 -4.50 1.39 -3.77
N CYS A 4 -5.18 2.00 -2.80
CA CYS A 4 -5.26 3.45 -2.75
C CYS A 4 -3.90 4.00 -2.30
N VAL A 5 -3.42 5.03 -2.99
CA VAL A 5 -2.12 5.64 -2.75
C VAL A 5 -2.26 7.16 -2.73
N ASN A 6 -1.28 7.83 -2.15
CA ASN A 6 -1.07 9.27 -2.32
C ASN A 6 0.29 9.52 -2.99
N THR A 7 0.57 10.77 -3.39
CA THR A 7 1.88 11.19 -3.92
C THR A 7 2.66 12.06 -2.93
N SER A 8 2.41 11.89 -1.63
CA SER A 8 3.04 12.69 -0.58
C SER A 8 4.50 12.29 -0.39
N LYS A 9 5.27 13.17 0.26
CA LYS A 9 6.60 12.79 0.75
C LYS A 9 6.46 11.74 1.83
N VAL A 10 7.32 10.73 1.78
CA VAL A 10 7.37 9.60 2.70
C VAL A 10 8.61 9.67 3.59
N ALA A 11 8.50 9.23 4.83
CA ALA A 11 9.59 9.01 5.78
C ALA A 11 9.90 7.51 5.89
N GLU A 12 10.49 7.05 7.00
CA GLU A 12 10.93 5.65 7.15
C GLU A 12 9.76 4.68 7.41
N GLU A 13 8.71 5.13 8.09
CA GLU A 13 7.64 4.26 8.58
C GLU A 13 6.57 3.93 7.54
N GLU A 14 6.38 4.78 6.54
CA GLU A 14 5.33 4.67 5.53
C GLU A 14 5.61 3.48 4.60
N VAL A 15 4.54 2.80 4.22
CA VAL A 15 4.59 1.79 3.16
C VAL A 15 4.63 2.50 1.81
N LYS A 16 5.76 2.40 1.13
CA LYS A 16 6.07 3.15 -0.08
C LYS A 16 5.83 2.29 -1.31
N TYR A 17 5.59 2.94 -2.45
CA TYR A 17 5.40 2.22 -3.71
C TYR A 17 6.14 2.82 -4.91
N THR A 18 6.39 1.96 -5.91
CA THR A 18 6.77 2.33 -7.29
C THR A 18 5.83 1.65 -8.28
N VAL A 19 5.90 2.05 -9.56
CA VAL A 19 5.13 1.42 -10.64
C VAL A 19 6.03 0.82 -11.73
N ASP A 20 5.50 -0.19 -12.42
CA ASP A 20 6.12 -0.78 -13.61
C ASP A 20 5.84 0.05 -14.87
N SER A 21 6.32 -0.41 -16.02
CA SER A 21 6.08 0.26 -17.31
C SER A 21 4.62 0.30 -17.75
N ASN A 22 3.75 -0.48 -17.11
CA ASN A 22 2.31 -0.54 -17.38
C ASN A 22 1.50 0.27 -16.34
N GLY A 23 2.18 0.92 -15.39
CA GLY A 23 1.54 1.69 -14.32
C GLY A 23 0.98 0.84 -13.18
N ASN A 24 1.30 -0.45 -13.09
CA ASN A 24 0.92 -1.28 -11.93
C ASN A 24 1.95 -1.15 -10.82
N ILE A 25 1.55 -1.41 -9.57
CA ILE A 25 2.46 -1.50 -8.43
C ILE A 25 3.57 -2.51 -8.74
N LYS A 26 4.82 -2.05 -8.62
CA LYS A 26 6.02 -2.86 -8.84
C LYS A 26 6.70 -3.25 -7.53
N GLU A 27 6.89 -2.27 -6.65
CA GLU A 27 7.46 -2.46 -5.31
C GLU A 27 6.51 -1.86 -4.28
N LEU A 28 6.41 -2.45 -3.10
CA LEU A 28 5.46 -2.04 -2.05
C LEU A 28 6.00 -2.37 -0.64
N SER A 29 6.81 -1.50 -0.05
CA SER A 29 7.39 -1.72 1.27
C SER A 29 7.91 -0.46 1.93
N LYS A 30 8.21 -0.53 3.24
CA LYS A 30 8.94 0.53 3.94
C LYS A 30 10.35 0.79 3.40
N LYS A 31 10.92 -0.16 2.64
CA LYS A 31 12.32 -0.13 2.16
C LYS A 31 12.48 0.37 0.73
N VAL A 32 11.38 0.64 0.03
CA VAL A 32 11.44 1.16 -1.35
C VAL A 32 12.21 2.47 -1.39
N VAL A 33 13.11 2.57 -2.38
CA VAL A 33 13.84 3.80 -2.70
C VAL A 33 13.21 4.47 -3.91
N ASN A 34 13.30 5.80 -4.01
CA ASN A 34 12.66 6.59 -5.07
C ASN A 34 11.14 6.37 -5.15
N ALA A 35 10.50 6.28 -3.98
CA ALA A 35 9.07 6.11 -3.86
C ALA A 35 8.29 7.23 -4.57
N LEU A 36 7.15 6.85 -5.17
CA LEU A 36 6.21 7.80 -5.76
C LEU A 36 5.28 8.43 -4.70
N GLY A 37 5.12 7.73 -3.58
CA GLY A 37 4.33 8.16 -2.43
C GLY A 37 4.04 6.97 -1.51
N GLU A 38 2.91 7.04 -0.81
CA GLU A 38 2.51 6.09 0.24
C GLU A 38 1.27 5.30 -0.16
N ALA A 39 1.21 4.04 0.28
CA ALA A 39 -0.01 3.23 0.30
C ALA A 39 -0.81 3.53 1.57
N VAL A 40 -2.07 3.96 1.40
CA VAL A 40 -2.90 4.54 2.48
C VAL A 40 -3.78 3.53 3.23
N GLY A 41 -3.38 2.26 3.25
CA GLY A 41 -4.10 1.19 3.96
C GLY A 41 -5.41 0.69 3.34
N ILE A 42 -5.91 1.27 2.24
CA ILE A 42 -7.15 0.83 1.57
C ILE A 42 -6.83 -0.05 0.36
N ASN A 43 -7.26 -1.30 0.43
CA ASN A 43 -6.94 -2.33 -0.55
C ASN A 43 -8.20 -3.02 -1.08
N PHE A 44 -8.29 -3.23 -2.39
CA PHE A 44 -9.28 -4.11 -3.01
C PHE A 44 -8.60 -5.28 -3.71
N VAL A 45 -8.92 -6.50 -3.26
CA VAL A 45 -8.38 -7.73 -3.81
C VAL A 45 -9.44 -8.45 -4.65
N ALA A 46 -9.25 -8.43 -5.96
CA ALA A 46 -10.14 -9.11 -6.91
C ALA A 46 -10.02 -10.63 -6.79
N GLY A 47 -11.08 -11.36 -7.16
CA GLY A 47 -11.11 -12.83 -7.08
C GLY A 47 -9.96 -13.51 -7.81
N ARG A 48 -9.47 -12.93 -8.92
CA ARG A 48 -8.32 -13.45 -9.68
C ARG A 48 -6.99 -13.42 -8.90
N ASP A 49 -6.82 -12.47 -7.99
CA ASP A 49 -5.57 -12.25 -7.25
C ASP A 49 -5.67 -12.83 -5.82
N LYS A 50 -6.90 -13.02 -5.29
CA LYS A 50 -7.16 -13.44 -3.90
C LYS A 50 -6.45 -14.74 -3.52
N SER A 51 -6.55 -15.78 -4.33
CA SER A 51 -5.97 -17.09 -3.99
C SER A 51 -4.44 -17.05 -3.95
N ALA A 52 -3.82 -16.21 -4.78
CA ALA A 52 -2.37 -15.99 -4.74
C ALA A 52 -1.99 -15.25 -3.45
N LEU A 53 -2.69 -14.15 -3.14
CA LEU A 53 -2.41 -13.37 -1.93
C LEU A 53 -2.55 -14.20 -0.65
N VAL A 54 -3.62 -14.99 -0.50
CA VAL A 54 -3.82 -15.84 0.69
C VAL A 54 -2.64 -16.80 0.89
N ARG A 55 -2.20 -17.45 -0.19
CA ARG A 55 -1.03 -18.35 -0.13
C ARG A 55 0.24 -17.62 0.31
N ARG A 56 0.44 -16.37 -0.13
CA ARG A 56 1.64 -15.60 0.24
C ARG A 56 1.57 -15.06 1.66
N LEU A 57 0.39 -14.71 2.15
CA LEU A 57 0.19 -14.35 3.55
C LEU A 57 0.47 -15.51 4.51
N GLU A 58 0.32 -16.77 4.08
CA GLU A 58 0.73 -17.93 4.87
C GLU A 58 2.26 -18.15 4.90
N GLU A 59 3.02 -17.50 4.00
CA GLU A 59 4.48 -17.65 3.87
C GLU A 59 5.28 -16.52 4.54
N VAL A 60 4.64 -15.40 4.89
CA VAL A 60 5.30 -14.27 5.56
C VAL A 60 5.46 -14.52 7.06
N ALA A 61 6.36 -13.80 7.71
CA ALA A 61 6.54 -13.92 9.15
C ALA A 61 5.41 -13.24 9.92
N ASP A 62 5.13 -13.68 11.16
CA ASP A 62 4.07 -13.12 12.02
C ASP A 62 4.21 -11.61 12.27
N ASN A 63 5.43 -11.07 12.12
CA ASN A 63 5.75 -9.67 12.32
C ASN A 63 6.03 -8.91 11.01
N ASP A 64 5.81 -9.54 9.85
CA ASP A 64 5.79 -8.83 8.58
C ASP A 64 4.47 -8.04 8.44
N TYR A 65 4.54 -6.94 7.71
CA TYR A 65 3.36 -6.13 7.37
C TYR A 65 2.54 -6.81 6.28
N PHE A 66 1.24 -6.53 6.22
CA PHE A 66 0.30 -7.15 5.29
C PHE A 66 0.76 -7.05 3.82
N GLU A 67 1.31 -5.89 3.44
CA GLU A 67 1.76 -5.60 2.08
C GLU A 67 2.92 -6.48 1.64
N ARG A 68 3.65 -7.11 2.57
CA ARG A 68 4.66 -8.12 2.24
C ARG A 68 4.06 -9.31 1.50
N GLY A 69 2.85 -9.71 1.86
CA GLY A 69 2.12 -10.75 1.12
C GLY A 69 1.77 -10.30 -0.30
N ILE A 70 1.44 -9.01 -0.48
CA ILE A 70 1.18 -8.41 -1.79
C ILE A 70 2.46 -8.40 -2.63
N GLU A 71 3.60 -7.93 -2.08
CA GLU A 71 4.89 -7.92 -2.77
C GLU A 71 5.21 -9.31 -3.34
N ILE A 72 5.16 -10.34 -2.49
CA ILE A 72 5.49 -11.70 -2.91
C ILE A 72 4.49 -12.21 -3.96
N SER A 73 3.21 -11.83 -3.86
CA SER A 73 2.20 -12.23 -4.86
C SER A 73 2.44 -11.58 -6.24
N ILE A 74 2.94 -10.34 -6.26
CA ILE A 74 3.35 -9.65 -7.50
C ILE A 74 4.57 -10.37 -8.08
N GLU A 75 5.59 -10.62 -7.26
CA GLU A 75 6.86 -11.24 -7.68
C GLU A 75 6.70 -12.67 -8.19
N LYS A 76 5.94 -13.52 -7.47
CA LYS A 76 5.90 -14.97 -7.72
C LYS A 76 4.69 -15.43 -8.53
N ASP A 77 3.55 -14.76 -8.37
CA ASP A 77 2.28 -15.22 -8.95
C ASP A 77 1.73 -14.29 -10.02
N LYS A 78 2.44 -13.19 -10.33
CA LYS A 78 2.02 -12.16 -11.29
C LYS A 78 0.68 -11.52 -10.91
N ALA A 79 0.37 -11.46 -9.61
CA ALA A 79 -0.78 -10.71 -9.13
C ALA A 79 -0.62 -9.23 -9.56
N SER A 80 -1.73 -8.59 -9.94
CA SER A 80 -1.69 -7.23 -10.49
C SER A 80 -2.54 -6.27 -9.65
N PHE A 81 -1.84 -5.27 -9.11
CA PHE A 81 -2.40 -4.20 -8.29
C PHE A 81 -2.18 -2.87 -8.99
N ILE A 82 -3.27 -2.12 -9.18
CA ILE A 82 -3.23 -0.77 -9.75
C ILE A 82 -3.13 0.23 -8.60
N PRO A 83 -2.21 1.22 -8.64
CA PRO A 83 -2.25 2.37 -7.75
C PRO A 83 -3.43 3.26 -8.11
N VAL A 84 -4.36 3.44 -7.19
CA VAL A 84 -5.44 4.43 -7.31
C VAL A 84 -5.02 5.65 -6.49
N ASP A 85 -4.58 6.70 -7.18
CA ASP A 85 -4.23 7.97 -6.55
C ASP A 85 -5.49 8.63 -5.99
N ILE A 86 -5.48 8.85 -4.67
CA ILE A 86 -6.55 9.52 -3.92
C ILE A 86 -6.05 10.80 -3.26
N SER A 87 -4.96 11.41 -3.76
CA SER A 87 -4.36 12.62 -3.18
C SER A 87 -5.32 13.83 -3.14
N ASP A 88 -6.40 13.79 -3.91
CA ASP A 88 -7.49 14.78 -3.92
C ASP A 88 -8.58 14.51 -2.86
N LEU A 89 -8.51 13.38 -2.17
CA LEU A 89 -9.41 12.98 -1.09
C LEU A 89 -8.69 13.06 0.26
N PHE A 90 -9.46 13.21 1.34
CA PHE A 90 -8.93 13.15 2.69
C PHE A 90 -8.90 11.70 3.20
N ALA A 91 -7.71 11.21 3.50
CA ALA A 91 -7.46 9.95 4.20
C ALA A 91 -6.25 10.13 5.13
N VAL A 92 -6.35 9.66 6.36
CA VAL A 92 -5.29 9.74 7.36
C VAL A 92 -5.26 8.45 8.18
N GLU A 93 -4.10 7.83 8.31
CA GLU A 93 -3.84 6.75 9.25
C GLU A 93 -3.61 7.38 10.64
N VAL A 94 -4.27 6.84 11.66
CA VAL A 94 -4.26 7.42 13.02
C VAL A 94 -3.47 6.52 13.96
N ASP A 95 -2.16 6.67 13.94
CA ASP A 95 -1.20 5.87 14.72
C ASP A 95 -0.61 6.67 15.90
N PHE A 96 -0.49 7.99 15.75
CA PHE A 96 0.05 8.92 16.72
C PHE A 96 -0.95 10.02 17.11
N PRO A 97 -0.78 10.69 18.26
CA PRO A 97 -1.65 11.80 18.68
C PRO A 97 -1.78 12.91 17.62
N GLU A 98 -0.70 13.22 16.91
CA GLU A 98 -0.66 14.24 15.86
C GLU A 98 -1.55 13.86 14.66
N ASP A 99 -1.72 12.55 14.39
CA ASP A 99 -2.61 12.07 13.33
C ASP A 99 -4.06 12.32 13.68
N LEU A 100 -4.41 12.14 14.95
CA LEU A 100 -5.75 12.44 15.46
C LEU A 100 -6.05 13.94 15.40
N GLU A 101 -5.06 14.79 15.69
CA GLU A 101 -5.20 16.24 15.52
C GLU A 101 -5.49 16.59 14.04
N ARG A 102 -4.70 16.04 13.11
CA ARG A 102 -4.92 16.21 11.66
C ARG A 102 -6.29 15.70 11.20
N ALA A 103 -6.71 14.53 11.69
CA ALA A 103 -8.02 13.97 11.42
C ALA A 103 -9.14 14.93 11.85
N ASN A 104 -9.03 15.52 13.05
CA ASN A 104 -10.04 16.45 13.57
C ASN A 104 -10.10 17.78 12.81
N GLU A 105 -9.01 18.23 12.18
CA GLU A 105 -9.02 19.45 11.36
C GLU A 105 -9.82 19.27 10.06
N SER A 106 -9.90 18.05 9.53
CA SER A 106 -10.58 17.74 8.27
C SER A 106 -12.11 17.65 8.34
N VAL A 107 -12.67 17.48 9.56
CA VAL A 107 -14.11 17.23 9.79
C VAL A 107 -14.86 18.52 10.16
N LYS A 108 -14.18 19.67 10.17
CA LYS A 108 -14.77 20.98 10.54
C LYS A 108 -15.58 21.63 9.43
#